data_AF-A0A3M1KYC7-F1
#
_entry.id   AF-A0A3M1KYC7-F1
#
_cell.length_a   1.000
_cell.length_b   1.000
_cell.length_c   1.000
_cell.angle_alpha   90.00
_cell.angle_beta   90.00
_cell.angle_gamma   90.00
#
_symmetry.space_group_name_H-M   'P 1'
#
loop_
_entity.id
_entity.type
_entity.pdbx_description
1 polymer ?
#
loop_
_entity_poly.entity_id
_entity_poly.type
_entity_poly.pdbx_seq_one_letter_code
_entity_poly.pdbx_strand_id
1 'polypeptide(L)'
;MSRRWFAVALLAGVAFRIVLLLNYDLVNGGEVDVYLADEGVVGLMGKHILEGRSLPVFFYGQHYLGALEAYLAALSFAIFGVSITSLRLVT
;
A
#
# COMPACT_ATOMS: atom_id res chain seq x y z
N MET A 1 -15.18 6.04 -23.51
CA MET A 1 -14.76 4.66 -23.19
C MET A 1 -16.01 3.81 -22.93
N SER A 2 -16.18 2.65 -23.56
CA SER A 2 -17.36 1.80 -23.26
C SER A 2 -17.18 1.11 -21.90
N ARG A 3 -18.30 0.84 -21.19
CA ARG A 3 -18.28 0.18 -19.87
C ARG A 3 -17.52 -1.15 -19.86
N ARG A 4 -17.53 -1.86 -21.00
CA ARG A 4 -16.82 -3.13 -21.19
C ARG A 4 -15.30 -2.94 -21.20
N TRP A 5 -14.81 -1.95 -21.94
CA TRP A 5 -13.37 -1.65 -21.99
C TRP A 5 -12.83 -1.17 -20.65
N PHE A 6 -13.62 -0.38 -19.91
CA PHE A 6 -13.26 0.00 -18.54
C PHE A 6 -13.12 -1.21 -17.62
N ALA A 7 -14.09 -2.14 -17.65
CA ALA A 7 -14.04 -3.36 -16.83
C ALA A 7 -12.84 -4.26 -17.20
N VAL A 8 -12.53 -4.41 -18.49
CA VAL A 8 -11.36 -5.16 -18.94
C VAL A 8 -10.07 -4.52 -18.44
N ALA A 9 -9.93 -3.19 -18.54
CA ALA A 9 -8.75 -2.48 -18.05
C ALA A 9 -8.58 -2.61 -16.52
N LEU A 10 -9.69 -2.51 -15.77
CA LEU A 10 -9.67 -2.69 -14.31
C LEU A 10 -9.22 -4.10 -13.93
N LEU A 11 -9.81 -5.13 -14.55
CA LEU A 11 -9.45 -6.53 -14.27
C LEU A 11 -8.01 -6.83 -14.65
N ALA A 12 -7.54 -6.31 -15.79
CA ALA A 12 -6.14 -6.43 -16.20
C ALA A 12 -5.20 -5.77 -15.18
N GLY A 13 -5.54 -4.59 -14.67
CA GLY A 13 -4.76 -3.91 -13.63
C GLY A 13 -4.70 -4.69 -12.32
N VAL A 14 -5.84 -5.25 -11.87
CA VAL A 14 -5.89 -6.10 -10.68
C VAL A 14 -5.07 -7.38 -10.87
N ALA A 15 -5.21 -8.06 -12.01
CA ALA A 15 -4.43 -9.26 -12.30
C ALA A 15 -2.93 -8.95 -12.35
N PHE A 16 -2.54 -7.86 -12.99
CA PHE A 16 -1.16 -7.40 -13.02
C PHE A 16 -0.62 -7.13 -11.61
N ARG A 17 -1.40 -6.45 -10.76
CA ARG A 17 -1.01 -6.20 -9.37
C ARG A 17 -0.81 -7.49 -8.58
N ILE A 18 -1.70 -8.48 -8.75
CA ILE A 18 -1.55 -9.80 -8.10
C ILE A 18 -0.28 -10.49 -8.57
N VAL A 19 0.03 -10.45 -9.86
CA VAL A 19 1.26 -11.04 -10.41
C VAL A 19 2.50 -10.40 -9.79
N LEU A 20 2.55 -9.07 -9.65
CA LEU A 20 3.68 -8.38 -9.02
C LEU A 20 3.84 -8.74 -7.54
N LEU A 21 2.73 -8.88 -6.80
CA LEU A 21 2.78 -9.27 -5.38
C LEU A 21 3.30 -10.70 -5.19
N LEU A 22 2.90 -11.62 -6.07
CA LEU A 22 3.35 -13.01 -6.03
C LEU A 22 4.79 -13.17 -6.52
N ASN A 23 5.29 -12.23 -7.33
CA ASN A 23 6.63 -12.24 -7.91
C ASN A 23 7.39 -10.98 -7.47
N TYR A 24 7.46 -10.75 -6.15
CA TYR A 24 8.06 -9.54 -5.59
C TYR A 24 9.53 -9.33 -6.00
N ASP A 25 10.24 -10.41 -6.33
CA ASP A 25 11.60 -10.36 -6.88
C ASP A 25 11.72 -9.62 -8.23
N LEU A 26 10.61 -9.44 -8.95
CA LEU A 26 10.58 -8.62 -10.17
C LEU A 26 10.60 -7.12 -9.87
N VAL A 27 10.28 -6.75 -8.63
CA VAL A 27 10.07 -5.35 -8.22
C VAL A 27 11.10 -4.94 -7.18
N ASN A 28 11.55 -5.84 -6.30
CA ASN A 28 12.61 -5.55 -5.35
C ASN A 28 13.89 -5.14 -6.10
N GLY A 29 14.67 -4.22 -5.52
CA GLY A 29 15.91 -3.73 -6.14
C GLY A 29 17.06 -4.74 -6.11
N GLY A 30 16.77 -6.04 -6.12
CA GLY A 30 17.73 -7.11 -5.92
C GLY A 30 18.14 -7.25 -4.46
N GLU A 31 19.43 -7.05 -4.17
CA GLU A 31 20.01 -7.28 -2.83
C GLU A 31 19.43 -6.37 -1.74
N VAL A 32 18.96 -5.18 -2.12
CA VAL A 32 18.37 -4.21 -1.20
C VAL A 32 16.95 -3.88 -1.66
N ASP A 33 16.00 -4.10 -0.76
CA ASP A 33 14.63 -3.72 -0.99
C ASP A 33 14.46 -2.20 -0.85
N VAL A 34 14.52 -1.51 -1.98
CA VAL A 34 14.45 -0.04 -2.10
C VAL A 34 13.12 0.55 -1.66
N TYR A 35 12.05 -0.26 -1.60
CA TYR A 35 10.71 0.22 -1.22
C TYR A 35 10.50 0.26 0.29
N LEU A 36 11.34 -0.43 1.07
CA LEU A 36 11.20 -0.52 2.53
C LEU A 36 11.17 0.83 3.24
N ALA A 37 11.90 1.83 2.74
CA ALA A 37 11.95 3.15 3.36
C ALA A 37 10.61 3.88 3.24
N ASP A 38 10.04 3.90 2.03
CA ASP A 38 8.77 4.58 1.75
C ASP A 38 7.58 3.80 2.32
N GLU A 39 7.55 2.48 2.14
CA GLU A 39 6.57 1.58 2.76
C GLU A 39 6.62 1.69 4.28
N GLY A 40 7.81 1.82 4.88
CA GLY A 40 7.99 1.91 6.32
C GLY A 40 7.24 3.09 6.96
N VAL A 41 7.25 4.26 6.30
CA VAL A 41 6.48 5.42 6.77
C VAL A 41 4.98 5.15 6.72
N VAL A 42 4.50 4.58 5.61
CA VAL A 42 3.08 4.22 5.43
C VAL A 42 2.65 3.18 6.47
N GLY A 43 3.46 2.14 6.69
CA GLY A 43 3.21 1.09 7.66
C GLY A 43 3.17 1.61 9.09
N LEU A 44 4.10 2.49 9.47
CA LEU A 44 4.09 3.14 10.79
C LEU A 44 2.84 4.01 10.98
N MET A 45 2.51 4.83 9.99
CA MET A 45 1.30 5.66 10.02
C MET A 45 0.03 4.82 10.11
N GLY A 46 -0.10 3.78 9.29
CA GLY A 46 -1.24 2.86 9.30
C GLY A 46 -1.40 2.14 10.63
N LYS A 47 -0.29 1.75 11.26
CA LYS A 47 -0.30 1.18 12.61
C LYS A 47 -0.78 2.19 13.66
N HIS A 48 -0.30 3.44 13.61
CA HIS A 48 -0.77 4.49 14.53
C HIS A 48 -2.26 4.83 14.34
N ILE A 49 -2.76 4.82 13.10
CA ILE A 49 -4.18 4.97 12.80
C ILE A 49 -4.98 3.81 13.39
N LEU A 50 -4.55 2.56 13.15
CA LEU A 50 -5.20 1.36 13.68
C LEU A 50 -5.31 1.38 15.20
N GLU A 51 -4.27 1.84 15.89
CA GLU A 51 -4.22 1.94 17.35
C GLU A 51 -4.91 3.19 17.91
N GLY A 52 -5.54 4.01 17.05
CA GLY A 52 -6.21 5.24 17.46
C GLY A 52 -5.27 6.33 17.97
N ARG A 53 -3.96 6.23 17.68
CA ARG A 53 -2.93 7.16 18.17
C ARG A 53 -2.83 8.44 17.37
N SER A 54 -3.18 8.42 16.08
CA SER A 54 -3.08 9.60 15.20
C SER A 54 -4.05 9.53 14.02
N LEU A 55 -4.49 10.70 13.56
CA LEU A 55 -5.29 10.88 12.33
C LEU A 55 -4.58 11.86 11.39
N PRO A 56 -3.47 11.44 10.75
CA PRO A 56 -2.68 12.33 9.91
C PRO A 56 -3.48 12.74 8.67
N VAL A 57 -3.28 13.99 8.23
CA VAL A 57 -3.75 14.48 6.93
C VAL A 57 -2.67 14.29 5.86
N PHE A 58 -1.41 14.50 6.24
CA PHE A 58 -0.24 14.33 5.39
C PHE A 58 0.68 13.23 5.91
N PHE A 59 1.55 12.73 5.04
CA PHE A 59 2.62 11.81 5.42
C PHE A 59 3.53 12.40 6.50
N TYR A 60 4.04 11.57 7.40
CA TYR A 60 5.00 12.04 8.40
C TYR A 60 6.23 12.65 7.76
N GLY A 61 6.66 13.81 8.27
CA GLY A 61 7.84 14.53 7.77
C GLY A 61 7.62 15.37 6.49
N GLN A 62 6.40 15.40 5.94
CA GLN A 62 6.08 16.19 4.75
C GLN A 62 4.69 16.82 4.83
N HIS A 63 4.47 17.91 4.09
CA HIS A 63 3.23 18.71 4.16
C HIS A 63 2.47 18.77 2.83
N TYR A 64 2.79 17.87 1.89
CA TYR A 64 2.27 17.93 0.52
C TYR A 64 1.63 16.62 0.05
N LEU A 65 1.99 15.47 0.62
CA LEU A 65 1.43 14.17 0.25
C LEU A 65 0.39 13.72 1.28
N GLY A 66 -0.84 13.48 0.81
CA GLY A 66 -1.96 13.10 1.67
C GLY A 66 -1.85 11.68 2.22
N ALA A 67 -2.45 11.41 3.39
CA ALA A 67 -2.29 10.17 4.15
C ALA A 67 -3.23 9.01 3.73
N LEU A 68 -3.89 9.08 2.57
CA LEU A 68 -4.90 8.09 2.15
C LEU A 68 -4.37 6.65 2.18
N GLU A 69 -3.15 6.44 1.68
CA GLU A 69 -2.49 5.14 1.66
C GLU A 69 -2.29 4.57 3.06
N ALA A 70 -1.95 5.40 4.06
CA ALA A 70 -1.82 4.98 5.45
C ALA A 70 -3.18 4.57 6.06
N TYR A 71 -4.29 5.19 5.66
CA TYR A 71 -5.63 4.74 6.07
C TYR A 71 -6.00 3.39 5.45
N LEU A 72 -5.64 3.17 4.18
CA LEU A 72 -5.79 1.85 3.55
C LEU A 72 -4.92 0.79 4.23
N ALA A 73 -3.70 1.15 4.65
CA ALA A 73 -2.83 0.26 5.40
C ALA A 73 -3.42 -0.08 6.77
N ALA A 74 -4.00 0.90 7.48
CA ALA A 74 -4.71 0.66 8.73
C ALA A 74 -5.89 -0.31 8.56
N LEU A 75 -6.69 -0.14 7.49
CA LEU A 75 -7.78 -1.06 7.16
C LEU A 75 -7.25 -2.47 6.84
N SER A 76 -6.19 -2.57 6.04
CA SER A 76 -5.53 -3.85 5.72
C SER A 76 -5.03 -4.55 6.98
N PHE A 77 -4.37 -3.82 7.88
CA PHE A 77 -3.91 -4.34 9.16
C PHE A 77 -5.04 -4.76 10.09
N ALA A 78 -6.18 -4.05 10.07
CA ALA A 78 -7.36 -4.45 10.83
C ALA A 78 -7.93 -5.81 10.37
N ILE A 79 -7.84 -6.12 9.08
CA ILE A 79 -8.40 -7.34 8.48
C ILE A 79 -7.39 -8.51 8.54
N PHE A 80 -6.13 -8.26 8.21
CA PHE A 80 -5.10 -9.29 8.01
C PHE A 80 -4.00 -9.32 9.07
N GLY A 81 -4.02 -8.39 10.03
CA GLY A 81 -2.96 -8.19 11.02
C GLY A 81 -1.81 -7.33 10.49
N VAL A 82 -1.00 -6.78 11.40
CA VAL A 82 0.16 -5.96 11.06
C VAL A 82 1.30 -6.85 10.54
N SER A 83 1.61 -6.74 9.26
CA SER A 83 2.72 -7.45 8.61
C SER A 83 3.15 -6.73 7.34
N ILE A 84 4.33 -7.06 6.81
CA ILE A 84 4.79 -6.51 5.53
C ILE A 84 3.89 -6.94 4.36
N THR A 85 3.38 -8.17 4.40
CA THR A 85 2.46 -8.69 3.39
C THR A 85 1.15 -7.90 3.40
N SER A 86 0.59 -7.63 4.59
CA SER A 86 -0.63 -6.83 4.74
C SER A 86 -0.42 -5.39 4.25
N LEU A 87 0.76 -4.81 4.46
CA LEU A 87 1.11 -3.47 3.98
C LEU A 87 1.16 -3.43 2.45
N ARG A 88 1.83 -4.40 1.84
CA ARG A 88 1.97 -4.52 0.38
C ARG A 88 0.67 -4.81 -0.36
N LEU A 89 -0.41 -5.16 0.33
CA LEU A 89 -1.73 -5.23 -0.33
C LEU A 89 -2.20 -3.86 -0.84
N VAL A 90 -1.71 -2.78 -0.23
CA VAL A 90 -2.19 -1.42 -0.50
C VAL A 90 -1.09 -0.44 -0.93
N THR A 91 0.18 -0.85 -0.87
CA THR A 91 1.39 -0.11 -1.28
C THR A 91 2.02 -0.84 -2.46
#